data_AF-X1KX54-F1
#
_entry.id   AF-X1KX54-F1
#
_cell.length_a   1.000
_cell.length_b   1.000
_cell.length_c   1.000
_cell.angle_alpha   90.00
_cell.angle_beta   90.00
_cell.angle_gamma   90.00
#
_symmetry.space_group_name_H-M   'P 1'
#
loop_
_entity.id
_entity.type
_entity.pdbx_description
1 polymer ?
#
loop_
_entity_poly.entity_id
_entity_poly.type
_entity_poly.pdbx_seq_one_letter_code
_entity_poly.pdbx_strand_id
1 'polypeptide(L)'
;STLTAEATCTKDVCTDKCAPAGSGCPPDSIALPLVDFDSPGPPDYSFKKRAQNAQGFGQCEVLCNGTSCDNRCVFPASDFEDLLWQVKQGGTLTLNNVITYVTGNIDLRGGRHLVVKGALVADDNIKIGEKYSWTRGGQKDEGFSQITIIQPTAQSPSGLLTKRKIDFGLYSSFPADLDIEGVIYANDEVSFVSIPDTSFDVKGGIIARKLSLVSLWQGLNITLDNDIIRYGLGYRIDGGEIKPTFSPVITIDHWEESY
;
A
#
# COMPACT_ATOMS: atom_id res chain seq x y z
N SER A 1 -19.04 1.22 25.80
CA SER A 1 -18.28 2.42 26.21
C SER A 1 -18.60 3.54 25.24
N THR A 2 -18.87 4.75 25.74
CA THR A 2 -19.15 5.92 24.88
C THR A 2 -17.84 6.65 24.61
N LEU A 3 -17.42 6.65 23.35
CA LEU A 3 -16.30 7.46 22.87
C LEU A 3 -16.83 8.87 22.56
N THR A 4 -16.53 9.84 23.43
CA THR A 4 -16.71 11.26 23.11
C THR A 4 -15.49 11.73 22.32
N ALA A 5 -15.63 11.78 20.99
CA ALA A 5 -14.70 12.49 20.13
C ALA A 5 -15.14 13.97 20.07
N GLU A 6 -14.40 14.85 20.76
CA GLU A 6 -14.59 16.30 20.60
C GLU A 6 -13.91 16.76 19.32
N ALA A 7 -14.68 16.95 18.25
CA ALA A 7 -14.21 17.57 17.02
C ALA A 7 -14.27 19.10 17.17
N THR A 8 -13.12 19.77 17.17
CA THR A 8 -13.00 21.24 17.27
C THR A 8 -13.52 21.99 16.04
N CYS A 9 -13.66 21.28 14.91
CA CYS A 9 -14.23 21.76 13.66
C CYS A 9 -15.08 20.63 13.06
N THR A 10 -16.40 20.78 13.11
CA THR A 10 -17.38 19.85 12.51
C THR A 10 -18.48 20.65 11.82
N LYS A 11 -19.33 19.96 11.04
CA LYS A 11 -20.45 20.50 10.24
C LYS A 11 -21.23 21.63 10.92
N ASP A 12 -21.49 21.48 12.21
CA ASP A 12 -22.34 22.38 12.99
C ASP A 12 -21.57 23.17 14.07
N VAL A 13 -20.24 23.02 14.13
CA VAL A 13 -19.36 23.70 15.10
C VAL A 13 -18.14 24.25 14.36
N CYS A 14 -18.27 25.50 13.88
CA CYS A 14 -17.18 26.27 13.30
C CYS A 14 -16.75 27.34 14.32
N THR A 15 -15.55 27.21 14.85
CA THR A 15 -14.95 28.22 15.74
C THR A 15 -13.93 29.06 14.95
N ASP A 16 -13.59 30.25 15.46
CA ASP A 16 -12.56 31.14 14.88
C ASP A 16 -11.16 30.49 14.78
N LYS A 17 -10.99 29.27 15.34
CA LYS A 17 -9.77 28.46 15.29
C LYS A 17 -9.73 27.51 14.08
N CYS A 18 -10.79 27.39 13.29
CA CYS A 18 -10.79 26.58 12.08
C CYS A 18 -10.02 27.33 10.97
N ALA A 19 -8.81 26.86 10.66
CA ALA A 19 -7.93 27.44 9.65
C ALA A 19 -8.15 26.81 8.26
N PRO A 20 -7.93 27.57 7.16
CA PRO A 20 -7.41 28.93 7.13
C PRO A 20 -8.47 29.96 7.53
N ALA A 21 -8.05 30.94 8.33
CA ALA A 21 -8.87 32.09 8.68
C ALA A 21 -9.34 32.80 7.39
N GLY A 22 -10.62 32.63 7.04
CA GLY A 22 -11.26 33.32 5.92
C GLY A 22 -11.87 32.46 4.80
N SER A 23 -11.78 31.12 4.82
CA SER A 23 -12.29 30.28 3.70
C SER A 23 -13.42 29.30 4.03
N GLY A 24 -14.12 29.47 5.15
CA GLY A 24 -15.37 28.74 5.42
C GLY A 24 -15.18 27.33 5.96
N CYS A 25 -16.28 26.81 6.53
CA CYS A 25 -16.36 25.52 7.19
C CYS A 25 -15.89 24.36 6.27
N PRO A 26 -15.49 23.20 6.84
CA PRO A 26 -15.16 22.01 6.06
C PRO A 26 -16.31 21.66 5.09
N PRO A 27 -16.03 21.27 3.83
CA PRO A 27 -17.07 20.94 2.85
C PRO A 27 -17.88 19.70 3.27
N ASP A 28 -19.13 19.58 2.76
CA ASP A 28 -20.14 18.57 3.12
C ASP A 28 -19.66 17.10 3.06
N SER A 29 -18.61 16.85 2.28
CA SER A 29 -17.88 15.59 2.28
C SER A 29 -16.40 15.89 2.06
N ILE A 30 -15.57 15.52 3.01
CA ILE A 30 -14.14 15.39 2.78
C ILE A 30 -13.91 13.93 2.41
N ALA A 31 -13.57 13.67 1.16
CA ALA A 31 -13.02 12.38 0.77
C ALA A 31 -11.85 12.06 1.73
N LEU A 32 -11.71 10.80 2.14
CA LEU A 32 -10.55 10.32 2.92
C LEU A 32 -9.29 11.07 2.46
N PRO A 33 -8.45 11.59 3.37
CA PRO A 33 -7.32 12.43 3.02
C PRO A 33 -6.51 11.71 1.97
N LEU A 34 -6.64 12.17 0.73
CA LEU A 34 -6.27 11.36 -0.42
C LEU A 34 -4.76 11.21 -0.37
N VAL A 35 -4.27 9.98 -0.33
CA VAL A 35 -2.85 9.71 -0.56
C VAL A 35 -2.48 10.40 -1.88
N ASP A 36 -1.47 11.25 -1.87
CA ASP A 36 -1.05 11.94 -3.08
C ASP A 36 -0.12 11.04 -3.90
N PHE A 37 -0.73 10.33 -4.85
CA PHE A 37 -0.01 9.40 -5.71
C PHE A 37 0.89 10.11 -6.72
N ASP A 38 0.41 11.15 -7.40
CA ASP A 38 1.05 11.69 -8.60
C ASP A 38 0.78 13.17 -8.92
N SER A 39 0.37 13.98 -7.94
CA SER A 39 0.15 15.40 -8.19
C SER A 39 1.40 16.08 -8.79
N PRO A 40 1.22 17.06 -9.69
CA PRO A 40 2.31 17.73 -10.40
C PRO A 40 3.07 18.75 -9.53
N GLY A 41 2.83 18.76 -8.22
CA GLY A 41 3.43 19.70 -7.26
C GLY A 41 4.94 19.57 -7.12
N PRO A 42 5.53 20.24 -6.11
CA PRO A 42 6.96 20.16 -5.81
C PRO A 42 7.48 18.71 -5.73
N PRO A 43 8.78 18.50 -5.96
CA PRO A 43 9.41 17.18 -6.04
C PRO A 43 9.10 16.22 -4.87
N ASP A 44 8.82 16.75 -3.68
CA ASP A 44 8.60 15.97 -2.47
C ASP A 44 7.12 15.84 -2.09
N TYR A 45 6.21 16.11 -3.01
CA TYR A 45 4.78 16.14 -2.68
C TYR A 45 4.11 14.78 -2.89
N SER A 46 4.26 14.19 -4.08
CA SER A 46 3.61 12.93 -4.44
C SER A 46 4.56 11.73 -4.43
N PHE A 47 4.02 10.52 -4.23
CA PHE A 47 4.79 9.27 -4.29
C PHE A 47 5.56 9.12 -5.61
N LYS A 48 4.91 9.47 -6.73
CA LYS A 48 5.53 9.41 -8.06
C LYS A 48 6.71 10.37 -8.17
N LYS A 49 6.58 11.61 -7.72
CA LYS A 49 7.66 12.61 -7.80
C LYS A 49 8.85 12.22 -6.94
N ARG A 50 8.61 11.71 -5.73
CA ARG A 50 9.66 11.20 -4.84
C ARG A 50 10.42 10.02 -5.47
N ALA A 51 9.70 9.06 -6.05
CA ALA A 51 10.32 7.95 -6.78
C ALA A 51 11.13 8.44 -8.00
N GLN A 52 10.62 9.43 -8.74
CA GLN A 52 11.34 10.06 -9.86
C GLN A 52 12.64 10.75 -9.40
N ASN A 53 12.62 11.47 -8.28
CA ASN A 53 13.82 12.13 -7.76
C ASN A 53 14.86 11.12 -7.28
N ALA A 54 14.44 10.11 -6.49
CA ALA A 54 15.33 9.05 -6.03
C ALA A 54 16.03 8.36 -7.22
N GLN A 55 15.29 8.11 -8.29
CA GLN A 55 15.84 7.58 -9.54
C GLN A 55 16.81 8.56 -10.20
N GLY A 56 16.48 9.86 -10.26
CA GLY A 56 17.38 10.90 -10.79
C GLY A 56 18.68 11.06 -10.00
N PHE A 57 18.67 10.74 -8.70
CA PHE A 57 19.85 10.73 -7.83
C PHE A 57 20.56 9.37 -7.76
N GLY A 58 20.10 8.36 -8.50
CA GLY A 58 20.72 7.02 -8.51
C GLY A 58 20.60 6.27 -7.18
N GLN A 59 19.54 6.54 -6.41
CA GLN A 59 19.28 5.92 -5.10
C GLN A 59 18.42 4.65 -5.20
N CYS A 60 18.10 4.23 -6.40
CA CYS A 60 17.22 3.10 -6.66
C CYS A 60 18.02 1.84 -6.96
N GLU A 61 17.61 0.72 -6.38
CA GLU A 61 18.21 -0.59 -6.58
C GLU A 61 17.12 -1.66 -6.61
N VAL A 62 17.10 -2.45 -7.67
CA VAL A 62 16.26 -3.64 -7.80
C VAL A 62 17.15 -4.85 -7.92
N LEU A 63 16.88 -5.86 -7.09
CA LEU A 63 17.63 -7.12 -7.08
C LEU A 63 16.75 -8.25 -7.63
N CYS A 64 17.28 -8.97 -8.60
CA CYS A 64 16.70 -10.20 -9.12
C CYS A 64 17.51 -11.38 -8.56
N ASN A 65 16.90 -12.19 -7.71
CA ASN A 65 17.57 -13.29 -7.02
C ASN A 65 18.86 -12.85 -6.30
N GLY A 66 18.82 -11.68 -5.65
CA GLY A 66 19.93 -11.10 -4.89
C GLY A 66 20.99 -10.36 -5.72
N THR A 67 20.88 -10.32 -7.05
CA THR A 67 21.80 -9.59 -7.93
C THR A 67 21.12 -8.36 -8.51
N SER A 68 21.80 -7.20 -8.54
CA SER A 68 21.27 -5.99 -9.16
C SER A 68 20.89 -6.23 -10.63
N CYS A 69 19.65 -5.89 -10.99
CA CYS A 69 19.12 -6.09 -12.33
C CYS A 69 18.44 -4.84 -12.92
N ASP A 70 18.07 -3.87 -12.10
CA ASP A 70 17.54 -2.58 -12.52
C ASP A 70 17.87 -1.51 -11.45
N ASN A 71 17.83 -0.25 -11.83
CA ASN A 71 18.12 0.91 -10.98
C ASN A 71 17.04 1.99 -11.09
N ARG A 72 15.83 1.62 -11.52
CA ARG A 72 14.66 2.48 -11.56
C ARG A 72 13.84 2.33 -10.28
N CYS A 73 13.13 3.40 -9.93
CA CYS A 73 12.07 3.39 -8.93
C CYS A 73 10.69 3.60 -9.58
N VAL A 74 10.63 3.98 -10.85
CA VAL A 74 9.38 4.23 -11.58
C VAL A 74 9.31 3.32 -12.80
N PHE A 75 8.26 2.51 -12.87
CA PHE A 75 8.10 1.48 -13.90
C PHE A 75 6.77 1.62 -14.62
N PRO A 76 6.74 1.55 -15.96
CA PRO A 76 5.58 1.07 -16.68
C PRO A 76 5.18 -0.34 -16.22
N ALA A 77 3.89 -0.66 -16.23
CA ALA A 77 3.41 -1.99 -15.85
C ALA A 77 4.09 -3.13 -16.64
N SER A 78 4.37 -2.93 -17.94
CA SER A 78 5.09 -3.90 -18.78
C SER A 78 6.49 -4.18 -18.27
N ASP A 79 7.21 -3.14 -17.86
CA ASP A 79 8.60 -3.26 -17.43
C ASP A 79 8.66 -3.92 -16.04
N PHE A 80 7.70 -3.61 -15.18
CA PHE A 80 7.56 -4.28 -13.89
C PHE A 80 7.21 -5.77 -14.07
N GLU A 81 6.31 -6.08 -15.01
CA GLU A 81 6.00 -7.45 -15.40
C GLU A 81 7.25 -8.18 -15.96
N ASP A 82 8.10 -7.50 -16.74
CA ASP A 82 9.37 -8.06 -17.22
C ASP A 82 10.32 -8.44 -16.09
N LEU A 83 10.43 -7.60 -15.05
CA LEU A 83 11.24 -7.89 -13.86
C LEU A 83 10.71 -9.11 -13.09
N LEU A 84 9.40 -9.18 -12.89
CA LEU A 84 8.75 -10.34 -12.25
C LEU A 84 8.92 -11.62 -13.09
N TRP A 85 8.98 -11.51 -14.41
CA TRP A 85 9.26 -12.66 -15.27
C TRP A 85 10.72 -13.11 -15.16
N GLN A 86 11.65 -12.15 -15.13
CA GLN A 86 13.10 -12.38 -15.11
C GLN A 86 13.57 -13.22 -13.91
N VAL A 87 12.95 -13.07 -12.74
CA VAL A 87 13.33 -13.84 -11.55
C VAL A 87 13.00 -15.33 -11.66
N LYS A 88 12.10 -15.70 -12.59
CA LYS A 88 11.57 -17.05 -12.85
C LYS A 88 10.74 -17.60 -11.68
N GLN A 89 10.09 -18.74 -11.91
CA GLN A 89 9.41 -19.52 -10.87
C GLN A 89 10.32 -19.78 -9.65
N GLY A 90 9.80 -19.52 -8.46
CA GLY A 90 10.54 -19.64 -7.19
C GLY A 90 11.56 -18.53 -6.95
N GLY A 91 11.74 -17.60 -7.89
CA GLY A 91 12.64 -16.48 -7.77
C GLY A 91 12.09 -15.34 -6.91
N THR A 92 13.01 -14.50 -6.44
CA THR A 92 12.69 -13.32 -5.62
C THR A 92 13.06 -12.04 -6.36
N LEU A 93 12.09 -11.15 -6.50
CA LEU A 93 12.30 -9.75 -6.89
C LEU A 93 12.32 -8.91 -5.63
N THR A 94 13.45 -8.24 -5.36
CA THR A 94 13.58 -7.32 -4.23
C THR A 94 13.63 -5.88 -4.72
N LEU A 95 12.65 -5.08 -4.31
CA LEU A 95 12.62 -3.64 -4.52
C LEU A 95 13.31 -2.97 -3.32
N ASN A 96 14.59 -2.62 -3.46
CA ASN A 96 15.40 -2.01 -2.40
C ASN A 96 15.29 -0.48 -2.42
N ASN A 97 14.06 0.02 -2.56
CA ASN A 97 13.74 1.43 -2.75
C ASN A 97 12.75 1.90 -1.70
N VAL A 98 12.97 3.08 -1.12
CA VAL A 98 12.01 3.70 -0.19
C VAL A 98 10.61 3.81 -0.81
N ILE A 99 10.52 4.13 -2.11
CA ILE A 99 9.29 4.11 -2.88
C ILE A 99 9.58 3.46 -4.23
N THR A 100 8.77 2.46 -4.60
CA THR A 100 8.65 1.98 -5.97
C THR A 100 7.27 2.32 -6.51
N TYR A 101 7.22 2.98 -7.66
CA TYR A 101 6.00 3.43 -8.30
C TYR A 101 5.77 2.72 -9.64
N VAL A 102 4.62 2.07 -9.80
CA VAL A 102 4.23 1.39 -11.04
C VAL A 102 3.08 2.15 -11.70
N THR A 103 3.33 2.64 -12.91
CA THR A 103 2.27 3.25 -13.74
C THR A 103 1.51 2.14 -14.46
N GLY A 104 0.41 1.72 -13.84
CA GLY A 104 -0.49 0.68 -14.32
C GLY A 104 -0.79 -0.34 -13.22
N ASN A 105 -1.19 -1.55 -13.63
CA ASN A 105 -1.53 -2.63 -12.71
C ASN A 105 -0.28 -3.45 -12.35
N ILE A 106 -0.36 -4.11 -11.19
CA ILE A 106 0.61 -5.12 -10.75
C ILE A 106 -0.12 -6.46 -10.67
N ASP A 107 0.46 -7.50 -11.26
CA ASP A 107 -0.07 -8.87 -11.19
C ASP A 107 1.06 -9.83 -10.82
N LEU A 108 1.09 -10.22 -9.54
CA LEU A 108 2.04 -11.14 -8.96
C LEU A 108 1.45 -12.56 -9.00
N ARG A 109 1.98 -13.39 -9.91
CA ARG A 109 1.44 -14.71 -10.27
C ARG A 109 2.55 -15.70 -10.63
N GLY A 110 2.23 -16.99 -10.68
CA GLY A 110 3.14 -18.03 -11.16
C GLY A 110 4.31 -18.34 -10.22
N GLY A 111 4.13 -18.19 -8.90
CA GLY A 111 5.12 -18.65 -7.93
C GLY A 111 6.35 -17.75 -7.75
N ARG A 112 6.19 -16.43 -7.81
CA ARG A 112 7.28 -15.47 -7.50
C ARG A 112 7.14 -14.88 -6.12
N HIS A 113 8.27 -14.50 -5.54
CA HIS A 113 8.33 -13.76 -4.29
C HIS A 113 8.69 -12.30 -4.58
N LEU A 114 7.92 -11.37 -4.01
CA LEU A 114 8.15 -9.93 -4.12
C LEU A 114 8.47 -9.39 -2.72
N VAL A 115 9.70 -8.93 -2.54
CA VAL A 115 10.14 -8.28 -1.30
C VAL A 115 10.24 -6.79 -1.55
N VAL A 116 9.47 -5.99 -0.82
CA VAL A 116 9.47 -4.54 -0.93
C VAL A 116 10.07 -3.95 0.35
N LYS A 117 11.18 -3.24 0.22
CA LYS A 117 11.79 -2.49 1.33
C LYS A 117 11.38 -1.03 1.21
N GLY A 118 10.13 -0.74 1.56
CA GLY A 118 9.52 0.58 1.43
C GLY A 118 8.07 0.50 0.98
N ALA A 119 7.61 1.52 0.25
CA ALA A 119 6.26 1.57 -0.30
C ALA A 119 6.23 1.08 -1.76
N LEU A 120 5.32 0.16 -2.06
CA LEU A 120 4.95 -0.21 -3.44
C LEU A 120 3.64 0.47 -3.80
N VAL A 121 3.70 1.34 -4.81
CA VAL A 121 2.61 2.23 -5.20
C VAL A 121 2.21 1.96 -6.65
N ALA A 122 0.91 1.82 -6.92
CA ALA A 122 0.38 1.56 -8.26
C ALA A 122 -0.74 2.53 -8.66
N ASP A 123 -0.76 2.91 -9.95
CA ASP A 123 -1.86 3.70 -10.53
C ASP A 123 -3.16 2.90 -10.66
N ASP A 124 -3.08 1.59 -10.84
CA ASP A 124 -4.22 0.69 -11.03
C ASP A 124 -4.14 -0.48 -10.03
N ASN A 125 -4.91 -1.54 -10.26
CA ASN A 125 -5.05 -2.64 -9.32
C ASN A 125 -3.73 -3.37 -9.02
N ILE A 126 -3.62 -3.88 -7.80
CA ILE A 126 -2.56 -4.78 -7.38
C ILE A 126 -3.20 -6.14 -7.10
N LYS A 127 -2.75 -7.16 -7.82
CA LYS A 127 -3.24 -8.54 -7.71
C LYS A 127 -2.12 -9.43 -7.24
N ILE A 128 -2.37 -10.17 -6.17
CA ILE A 128 -1.39 -11.07 -5.57
C ILE A 128 -2.03 -12.44 -5.50
N GLY A 129 -1.50 -13.39 -6.27
CA GLY A 129 -1.98 -14.77 -6.22
C GLY A 129 -3.40 -14.99 -6.77
N GLU A 130 -3.90 -14.09 -7.61
CA GLU A 130 -5.17 -14.29 -8.33
C GLU A 130 -5.07 -15.42 -9.38
N LYS A 131 -3.88 -15.65 -9.92
CA LYS A 131 -3.60 -16.70 -10.91
C LYS A 131 -2.46 -17.61 -10.46
N TYR A 132 -2.71 -18.91 -10.50
CA TYR A 132 -1.69 -19.93 -10.22
C TYR A 132 -0.60 -19.98 -11.29
N SER A 133 -0.95 -19.74 -12.55
CA SER A 133 -0.04 -19.92 -13.69
C SER A 133 0.21 -18.62 -14.45
N TRP A 134 1.40 -18.52 -15.03
CA TRP A 134 1.80 -17.45 -15.92
C TRP A 134 2.55 -18.01 -17.12
N THR A 135 1.98 -17.81 -18.31
CA THR A 135 2.56 -18.25 -19.58
C THR A 135 3.13 -17.07 -20.35
N ARG A 136 4.39 -17.17 -20.78
CA ARG A 136 5.04 -16.18 -21.65
C ARG A 136 6.04 -16.87 -22.57
N GLY A 137 5.99 -16.56 -23.87
CA GLY A 137 6.92 -17.11 -24.85
C GLY A 137 6.92 -18.65 -24.96
N GLY A 138 5.79 -19.30 -24.66
CA GLY A 138 5.66 -20.77 -24.66
C GLY A 138 6.13 -21.46 -23.37
N GLN A 139 6.78 -20.73 -22.45
CA GLN A 139 7.10 -21.21 -21.11
C GLN A 139 5.93 -20.93 -20.17
N LYS A 140 5.61 -21.89 -19.30
CA LYS A 140 4.56 -21.79 -18.28
C LYS A 140 5.18 -22.00 -16.90
N ASP A 141 5.04 -21.00 -16.05
CA ASP A 141 5.46 -21.05 -14.65
C ASP A 141 4.23 -21.12 -13.75
N GLU A 142 4.32 -21.90 -12.67
CA GLU A 142 3.20 -22.19 -11.78
C GLU A 142 3.61 -22.08 -10.31
N GLY A 143 2.73 -21.57 -9.45
CA GLY A 143 2.99 -21.56 -8.01
C GLY A 143 2.28 -20.47 -7.24
N PHE A 144 2.40 -20.58 -5.92
CA PHE A 144 1.89 -19.59 -4.97
C PHE A 144 2.81 -18.38 -4.92
N SER A 145 2.23 -17.20 -5.10
CA SER A 145 3.02 -15.97 -5.14
C SER A 145 2.96 -15.26 -3.79
N GLN A 146 4.07 -14.66 -3.39
CA GLN A 146 4.27 -14.16 -2.04
C GLN A 146 4.70 -12.70 -2.09
N ILE A 147 4.18 -11.89 -1.17
CA ILE A 147 4.65 -10.52 -0.96
C ILE A 147 5.10 -10.35 0.48
N THR A 148 6.19 -9.62 0.66
CA THR A 148 6.68 -9.19 1.97
C THR A 148 6.97 -7.70 1.89
N ILE A 149 6.40 -6.92 2.81
CA ILE A 149 6.68 -5.49 2.91
C ILE A 149 7.43 -5.24 4.20
N ILE A 150 8.63 -4.65 4.10
CA ILE A 150 9.50 -4.34 5.23
C ILE A 150 9.63 -2.82 5.29
N GLN A 151 9.50 -2.24 6.48
CA GLN A 151 9.83 -0.83 6.67
C GLN A 151 11.36 -0.67 6.77
N PRO A 152 12.03 0.04 5.84
CA PRO A 152 13.50 0.17 5.85
C PRO A 152 14.03 0.84 7.12
N THR A 153 13.33 1.88 7.58
CA THR A 153 13.62 2.65 8.78
C THR A 153 12.31 3.14 9.40
N ALA A 154 12.28 3.39 10.71
CA ALA A 154 11.09 3.88 11.42
C ALA A 154 10.52 5.22 10.89
N GLN A 155 11.25 5.93 10.01
CA GLN A 155 10.87 7.22 9.42
C GLN A 155 10.68 7.15 7.90
N SER A 156 10.60 5.93 7.34
CA SER A 156 10.40 5.71 5.91
C SER A 156 8.98 5.24 5.62
N PRO A 157 8.39 5.65 4.48
CA PRO A 157 7.12 5.09 4.03
C PRO A 157 7.26 3.60 3.74
N SER A 158 6.29 2.82 4.19
CA SER A 158 6.15 1.41 3.83
C SER A 158 4.70 1.01 3.66
N GLY A 159 4.46 0.07 2.74
CA GLY A 159 3.10 -0.39 2.48
C GLY A 159 2.84 -0.77 1.03
N LEU A 160 1.60 -1.15 0.79
CA LEU A 160 1.03 -1.46 -0.51
C LEU A 160 -0.08 -0.47 -0.81
N LEU A 161 0.11 0.42 -1.79
CA LEU A 161 -0.78 1.53 -2.05
C LEU A 161 -1.26 1.52 -3.50
N THR A 162 -2.56 1.70 -3.72
CA THR A 162 -3.13 1.84 -5.05
C THR A 162 -4.29 2.84 -5.10
N LYS A 163 -4.45 3.49 -6.26
CA LYS A 163 -5.62 4.32 -6.57
C LYS A 163 -6.90 3.50 -6.79
N ARG A 164 -6.82 2.16 -6.82
CA ARG A 164 -7.96 1.27 -7.09
C ARG A 164 -8.06 0.13 -6.10
N LYS A 165 -7.84 -1.12 -6.53
CA LYS A 165 -8.08 -2.33 -5.74
C LYS A 165 -6.82 -3.10 -5.41
N ILE A 166 -6.82 -3.74 -4.25
CA ILE A 166 -5.84 -4.75 -3.86
C ILE A 166 -6.58 -6.08 -3.69
N ASP A 167 -6.21 -7.07 -4.48
CA ASP A 167 -6.81 -8.41 -4.45
C ASP A 167 -5.74 -9.42 -4.00
N PHE A 168 -5.93 -10.02 -2.82
CA PHE A 168 -5.20 -11.20 -2.37
C PHE A 168 -6.03 -12.43 -2.71
N GLY A 169 -5.60 -13.18 -3.73
CA GLY A 169 -6.31 -14.34 -4.24
C GLY A 169 -5.92 -15.66 -3.60
N LEU A 170 -6.58 -16.74 -4.04
CA LEU A 170 -6.41 -18.12 -3.56
C LEU A 170 -4.96 -18.65 -3.64
N TYR A 171 -4.14 -18.10 -4.52
CA TYR A 171 -2.75 -18.51 -4.72
C TYR A 171 -1.75 -17.54 -4.08
N SER A 172 -2.20 -16.71 -3.14
CA SER A 172 -1.32 -15.87 -2.32
C SER A 172 -0.79 -16.68 -1.12
N SER A 173 0.53 -16.74 -0.97
CA SER A 173 1.29 -17.20 0.22
C SER A 173 0.88 -18.50 0.93
N PHE A 174 0.70 -19.61 0.23
CA PHE A 174 0.68 -20.94 0.86
C PHE A 174 2.09 -21.57 0.78
N PRO A 175 2.80 -21.94 1.87
CA PRO A 175 2.47 -21.93 3.31
C PRO A 175 3.42 -21.01 4.13
N ALA A 176 3.81 -19.84 3.62
CA ALA A 176 4.73 -18.95 4.32
C ALA A 176 3.96 -17.76 4.90
N ASP A 177 4.43 -17.23 6.03
CA ASP A 177 3.83 -16.05 6.66
C ASP A 177 3.86 -14.87 5.68
N LEU A 178 2.71 -14.20 5.55
CA LEU A 178 2.61 -12.96 4.81
C LEU A 178 2.71 -11.83 5.83
N ASP A 179 3.85 -11.14 5.81
CA ASP A 179 4.18 -10.05 6.73
C ASP A 179 4.21 -8.72 5.98
N ILE A 180 3.38 -7.79 6.45
CA ILE A 180 3.32 -6.40 5.96
C ILE A 180 3.59 -5.47 7.14
N GLU A 181 4.82 -4.95 7.20
CA GLU A 181 5.16 -3.81 8.03
C GLU A 181 4.94 -2.52 7.24
N GLY A 182 3.72 -1.99 7.28
CA GLY A 182 3.30 -0.85 6.46
C GLY A 182 1.80 -0.65 6.41
N VAL A 183 1.38 0.23 5.51
CA VAL A 183 -0.05 0.48 5.23
C VAL A 183 -0.51 -0.29 4.01
N ILE A 184 -1.62 -1.01 4.10
CA ILE A 184 -2.36 -1.48 2.93
C ILE A 184 -3.41 -0.41 2.62
N TYR A 185 -3.22 0.34 1.53
CA TYR A 185 -4.12 1.40 1.11
C TYR A 185 -4.70 1.12 -0.27
N ALA A 186 -6.02 1.10 -0.37
CA ALA A 186 -6.71 1.03 -1.66
C ALA A 186 -7.85 2.03 -1.68
N ASN A 187 -7.88 2.92 -2.67
CA ASN A 187 -8.95 3.92 -2.76
C ASN A 187 -10.34 3.28 -2.96
N ASP A 188 -10.42 2.09 -3.54
CA ASP A 188 -11.69 1.39 -3.81
C ASP A 188 -11.93 0.19 -2.88
N GLU A 189 -11.12 -0.85 -2.98
CA GLU A 189 -11.39 -2.11 -2.31
C GLU A 189 -10.10 -2.85 -1.97
N VAL A 190 -10.05 -3.42 -0.77
CA VAL A 190 -9.10 -4.48 -0.43
C VAL A 190 -9.90 -5.76 -0.25
N SER A 191 -9.55 -6.79 -1.00
CA SER A 191 -10.19 -8.11 -0.93
C SER A 191 -9.18 -9.18 -0.54
N PHE A 192 -9.54 -9.99 0.44
CA PHE A 192 -8.81 -11.19 0.83
C PHE A 192 -9.68 -12.40 0.55
N VAL A 193 -9.19 -13.29 -0.30
CA VAL A 193 -9.84 -14.55 -0.62
C VAL A 193 -8.90 -15.68 -0.21
N SER A 194 -9.35 -16.47 0.77
CA SER A 194 -8.60 -17.63 1.26
C SER A 194 -7.21 -17.26 1.77
N ILE A 195 -7.17 -16.53 2.89
CA ILE A 195 -5.91 -16.34 3.64
C ILE A 195 -5.30 -17.74 3.91
N PRO A 196 -4.02 -17.94 3.60
CA PRO A 196 -3.35 -19.24 3.67
C PRO A 196 -3.40 -19.88 5.06
N ASP A 197 -2.95 -21.14 5.16
CA ASP A 197 -2.89 -21.92 6.41
C ASP A 197 -1.93 -21.33 7.48
N THR A 198 -1.24 -20.24 7.18
CA THR A 198 -0.37 -19.48 8.09
C THR A 198 -0.98 -18.12 8.49
N SER A 199 -0.36 -17.41 9.44
CA SER A 199 -0.82 -16.07 9.82
C SER A 199 -0.58 -15.06 8.70
N PHE A 200 -1.54 -14.14 8.55
CA PHE A 200 -1.37 -12.92 7.78
C PHE A 200 -1.24 -11.78 8.78
N ASP A 201 -0.03 -11.25 8.89
CA ASP A 201 0.32 -10.26 9.90
C ASP A 201 0.51 -8.89 9.24
N VAL A 202 -0.23 -7.89 9.72
CA VAL A 202 -0.09 -6.49 9.32
C VAL A 202 0.29 -5.67 10.53
N LYS A 203 1.51 -5.12 10.55
CA LYS A 203 1.92 -4.11 11.51
C LYS A 203 1.83 -2.73 10.84
N GLY A 204 0.84 -1.95 11.24
CA GLY A 204 0.46 -0.71 10.58
C GLY A 204 -1.06 -0.58 10.51
N GLY A 205 -1.62 -0.59 9.30
CA GLY A 205 -3.08 -0.52 9.12
C GLY A 205 -3.56 -0.83 7.70
N ILE A 206 -4.85 -1.15 7.59
CA ILE A 206 -5.55 -1.35 6.32
C ILE A 206 -6.57 -0.22 6.15
N ILE A 207 -6.48 0.52 5.05
CA ILE A 207 -7.35 1.65 4.75
C ILE A 207 -7.94 1.44 3.35
N ALA A 208 -9.25 1.25 3.29
CA ALA A 208 -9.95 1.10 2.04
C ALA A 208 -11.38 1.61 2.14
N ARG A 209 -11.97 1.99 1.01
CA ARG A 209 -13.41 2.30 0.95
C ARG A 209 -14.26 1.04 1.19
N LYS A 210 -13.77 -0.13 0.77
CA LYS A 210 -14.39 -1.43 1.03
C LYS A 210 -13.33 -2.43 1.46
N LEU A 211 -13.65 -3.22 2.48
CA LEU A 211 -12.85 -4.37 2.90
C LEU A 211 -13.70 -5.63 2.75
N SER A 212 -13.21 -6.59 1.96
CA SER A 212 -13.86 -7.88 1.74
C SER A 212 -12.97 -8.99 2.27
N LEU A 213 -13.52 -9.84 3.14
CA LEU A 213 -12.83 -10.97 3.75
C LEU A 213 -13.65 -12.22 3.47
N VAL A 214 -13.15 -13.11 2.62
CA VAL A 214 -13.85 -14.32 2.18
C VAL A 214 -12.99 -15.54 2.50
N SER A 215 -13.59 -16.48 3.23
CA SER A 215 -12.96 -17.77 3.58
C SER A 215 -11.63 -17.58 4.32
N LEU A 216 -11.64 -16.85 5.43
CA LEU A 216 -10.48 -16.76 6.31
C LEU A 216 -10.36 -18.06 7.12
N TRP A 217 -9.48 -18.96 6.70
CA TRP A 217 -9.23 -20.22 7.41
C TRP A 217 -8.34 -20.01 8.65
N GLN A 218 -7.57 -18.93 8.68
CA GLN A 218 -6.66 -18.54 9.76
C GLN A 218 -6.85 -17.08 10.20
N GLY A 219 -6.14 -16.70 11.27
CA GLY A 219 -6.15 -15.35 11.81
C GLY A 219 -5.49 -14.32 10.89
N LEU A 220 -6.23 -13.26 10.58
CA LEU A 220 -5.68 -11.98 10.11
C LEU A 220 -5.35 -11.15 11.35
N ASN A 221 -4.07 -10.97 11.65
CA ASN A 221 -3.64 -10.16 12.78
C ASN A 221 -3.25 -8.77 12.30
N ILE A 222 -3.95 -7.75 12.81
CA ILE A 222 -3.64 -6.35 12.51
C ILE A 222 -3.18 -5.69 13.79
N THR A 223 -1.90 -5.33 13.85
CA THR A 223 -1.32 -4.55 14.95
C THR A 223 -1.25 -3.09 14.54
N LEU A 224 -2.07 -2.25 15.20
CA LEU A 224 -2.12 -0.82 14.91
C LEU A 224 -0.79 -0.14 15.28
N ASP A 225 -0.15 0.50 14.30
CA ASP A 225 1.01 1.36 14.51
C ASP A 225 0.80 2.71 13.80
N ASN A 226 0.50 3.74 14.58
CA ASN A 226 0.15 5.06 14.06
C ASN A 226 1.32 5.77 13.38
N ASP A 227 2.56 5.51 13.79
CA ASP A 227 3.71 6.13 13.15
C ASP A 227 3.95 5.48 11.79
N ILE A 228 3.91 4.14 11.69
CA ILE A 228 3.96 3.42 10.41
C ILE A 228 2.85 3.93 9.48
N ILE A 229 1.63 4.12 10.00
CA ILE A 229 0.52 4.64 9.19
C ILE A 229 0.81 6.04 8.64
N ARG A 230 1.28 6.94 9.49
CA ARG A 230 1.57 8.33 9.09
C ARG A 230 2.67 8.41 8.04
N TYR A 231 3.72 7.60 8.16
CA TYR A 231 4.77 7.50 7.14
C TYR A 231 4.27 6.82 5.87
N GLY A 232 3.54 5.70 5.99
CA GLY A 232 3.01 4.93 4.86
C GLY A 232 2.04 5.71 3.99
N LEU A 233 1.23 6.60 4.56
CA LEU A 233 0.32 7.50 3.82
C LEU A 233 1.00 8.76 3.28
N GLY A 234 2.26 9.00 3.66
CA GLY A 234 3.00 10.20 3.28
C GLY A 234 2.63 11.46 4.07
N TYR A 235 1.98 11.35 5.23
CA TYR A 235 1.71 12.49 6.12
C TYR A 235 2.92 12.88 6.98
N ARG A 236 3.84 11.95 7.21
CA ARG A 236 5.15 12.26 7.77
C ARG A 236 6.19 11.75 6.81
N ILE A 237 7.13 12.60 6.41
CA ILE A 237 8.22 12.17 5.54
C ILE A 237 9.50 12.90 5.96
N ASP A 238 10.59 12.14 6.12
CA ASP A 238 11.89 12.64 6.57
C ASP A 238 11.84 13.43 7.89
N GLY A 239 10.90 13.04 8.77
CA GLY A 239 10.65 13.69 10.07
C GLY A 239 9.75 14.93 10.02
N GLY A 240 9.45 15.48 8.85
CA GLY A 240 8.51 16.59 8.66
C GLY A 240 7.06 16.11 8.60
N GLU A 241 6.14 16.83 9.25
CA GLU A 241 4.70 16.53 9.23
C GLU A 241 4.00 17.36 8.14
N ILE A 242 3.46 16.69 7.13
CA ILE A 242 2.53 17.26 6.15
C ILE A 242 1.13 17.12 6.75
N LYS A 243 0.69 18.16 7.46
CA LYS A 243 -0.67 18.17 8.03
C LYS A 243 -1.68 18.31 6.89
N PRO A 244 -2.63 17.36 6.73
CA PRO A 244 -3.71 17.55 5.80
C PRO A 244 -4.49 18.81 6.19
N THR A 245 -4.90 19.60 5.21
CA THR A 245 -5.66 20.84 5.45
C THR A 245 -6.95 20.58 6.23
N PHE A 246 -7.49 19.38 6.11
CA PHE A 246 -8.65 18.92 6.86
C PHE A 246 -8.43 17.48 7.36
N SER A 247 -8.85 17.19 8.58
CA SER A 247 -8.96 15.82 9.06
C SER A 247 -10.27 15.20 8.55
N PRO A 248 -10.28 13.98 8.00
CA PRO A 248 -11.52 13.30 7.70
C PRO A 248 -12.30 13.09 8.99
N VAL A 249 -13.62 13.27 8.93
CA VAL A 249 -14.52 12.81 9.99
C VAL A 249 -14.80 11.34 9.72
N ILE A 250 -14.36 10.46 10.61
CA ILE A 250 -14.72 9.04 10.57
C ILE A 250 -15.95 8.89 11.46
N THR A 251 -17.12 8.68 10.85
CA THR A 251 -18.35 8.36 11.59
C THR A 251 -18.45 6.84 11.70
N ILE A 252 -18.42 6.33 12.94
CA ILE A 252 -18.76 4.93 13.21
C ILE A 252 -20.25 4.89 13.48
N ASP A 253 -21.04 4.55 12.46
CA ASP A 253 -22.51 4.54 12.57
C ASP A 253 -23.02 3.38 13.43
N HIS A 254 -22.32 2.24 13.40
CA HIS A 254 -22.70 1.04 14.14
C HIS A 254 -21.49 0.13 14.34
N TRP A 255 -21.39 -0.45 15.54
CA TRP A 255 -20.46 -1.54 15.84
C TRP A 255 -21.22 -2.55 16.71
N GLU A 256 -21.26 -3.80 16.26
CA GLU A 256 -21.85 -4.93 16.98
C GLU A 256 -20.87 -6.09 17.01
N GLU A 257 -20.78 -6.72 18.17
CA GLU A 257 -20.01 -7.93 18.42
C GLU A 257 -21.01 -9.02 18.84
N SER A 258 -21.10 -10.10 18.07
CA SER A 258 -21.94 -11.26 18.40
C SER A 258 -21.07 -12.47 18.73
N TYR A 259 -21.28 -13.05 19.91
CA TYR A 259 -20.60 -14.25 20.40
C TYR A 259 -21.46 -15.50 20.22
#